data_AF-A0A2G5VB10-F1
#
_entry.id   AF-A0A2G5VB10-F1
#
_cell.length_a   1.000
_cell.length_b   1.000
_cell.length_c   1.000
_cell.angle_alpha   90.00
_cell.angle_beta   90.00
_cell.angle_gamma   90.00
#
_symmetry.space_group_name_H-M   'P 1'
#
loop_
_entity.id
_entity.type
_entity.pdbx_description
1 polymer ?
#
loop_
_entity_poly.entity_id
_entity_poly.type
_entity_poly.pdbx_seq_one_letter_code
_entity_poly.pdbx_strand_id
1 'polypeptide(L)'
;MVNTRKRQKKSEKEPETDSQSENNEIFEKLKIVVAAETEKIEISNKRKFDEIAEKLQSMEKSIAKIPKLSNNRNKTELKKKFVLKDVFEPANDLTDEGDSITSEDEEHYNVKW
;
A
#
# COMPACT_ATOMS: atom_id res chain seq x y z
N MET A 1 71.10 -43.30 55.48
CA MET A 1 69.82 -43.89 55.01
C MET A 1 68.94 -42.73 54.55
N VAL A 2 68.91 -42.41 53.26
CA VAL A 2 68.08 -41.32 52.70
C VAL A 2 67.48 -41.82 51.39
N ASN A 3 66.19 -42.15 51.43
CA ASN A 3 65.42 -42.57 50.25
C ASN A 3 64.61 -41.38 49.73
N THR A 4 64.96 -40.87 48.55
CA THR A 4 64.12 -39.92 47.81
C THR A 4 63.48 -40.62 46.61
N ARG A 5 62.16 -40.83 46.72
CA ARG A 5 61.30 -41.56 45.79
C ARG A 5 60.95 -40.66 44.59
N LYS A 6 61.50 -40.97 43.41
CA LYS A 6 61.10 -40.36 42.12
C LYS A 6 59.62 -40.68 41.84
N ARG A 7 58.77 -39.65 41.77
CA ARG A 7 57.42 -39.76 41.18
C ARG A 7 57.51 -39.47 39.69
N GLN A 8 57.35 -40.48 38.85
CA GLN A 8 57.05 -40.31 37.43
C GLN A 8 55.59 -39.90 37.28
N LYS A 9 55.32 -38.71 36.75
CA LYS A 9 54.01 -38.35 36.20
C LYS A 9 53.89 -39.03 34.83
N LYS A 10 52.97 -40.00 34.71
CA LYS A 10 52.50 -40.48 33.41
C LYS A 10 51.67 -39.35 32.80
N SER A 11 52.08 -38.87 31.62
CA SER A 11 51.24 -38.05 30.76
C SER A 11 50.20 -38.98 30.13
N GLU A 12 48.97 -38.88 30.61
CA GLU A 12 47.78 -39.47 29.99
C GLU A 12 47.57 -38.74 28.66
N LYS A 13 47.71 -39.46 27.55
CA LYS A 13 47.42 -38.92 26.21
C LYS A 13 45.92 -39.01 26.00
N GLU A 14 45.25 -37.87 25.88
CA GLU A 14 43.90 -37.79 25.31
C GLU A 14 43.93 -38.19 23.83
N PRO A 15 42.92 -38.94 23.34
CA PRO A 15 42.72 -39.16 21.92
C PRO A 15 41.86 -38.03 21.33
N GLU A 16 42.47 -36.91 20.96
CA GLU A 16 41.82 -35.86 20.15
C GLU A 16 42.15 -36.07 18.66
N THR A 17 41.52 -37.04 17.98
CA THR A 17 41.69 -37.16 16.52
C THR A 17 40.44 -37.51 15.71
N ASP A 18 39.34 -37.98 16.29
CA ASP A 18 38.16 -38.38 15.51
C ASP A 18 37.11 -37.27 15.32
N SER A 19 37.05 -36.26 16.20
CA SER A 19 36.00 -35.21 16.13
C SER A 19 36.21 -34.18 15.00
N GLN A 20 37.36 -34.15 14.33
CA GLN A 20 37.67 -33.13 13.33
C GLN A 20 37.10 -33.45 11.93
N SER A 21 36.88 -34.73 11.60
CA SER A 21 36.33 -35.13 10.30
C SER A 21 34.82 -34.91 10.18
N GLU A 22 34.07 -35.16 11.26
CA GLU A 22 32.61 -34.97 11.30
C GLU A 22 32.22 -33.50 11.10
N ASN A 23 33.00 -32.57 11.67
CA ASN A 23 32.76 -31.13 11.53
C ASN A 23 32.90 -30.65 10.07
N ASN A 24 33.85 -31.20 9.32
CA ASN A 24 34.05 -30.84 7.91
C ASN A 24 32.89 -31.35 7.04
N GLU A 25 32.38 -32.55 7.31
CA GLU A 25 31.23 -33.11 6.59
C GLU A 25 29.96 -32.28 6.82
N ILE A 26 29.72 -31.85 8.07
CA ILE A 26 28.59 -30.98 8.42
C ILE A 26 28.72 -29.62 7.72
N PHE A 27 29.93 -29.08 7.60
CA PHE A 27 30.17 -27.80 6.93
C PHE A 27 29.85 -27.86 5.43
N GLU A 28 30.25 -28.93 4.74
CA GLU A 28 29.92 -29.12 3.32
C GLU A 28 28.41 -29.31 3.10
N LYS A 29 27.74 -30.08 3.98
CA LYS A 29 26.28 -30.21 3.97
C LYS A 29 25.59 -28.87 4.16
N LEU A 30 26.06 -28.05 5.11
CA LEU A 30 25.52 -26.72 5.37
C LEU A 30 25.65 -25.83 4.13
N LYS A 31 26.82 -25.85 3.48
CA LYS A 31 27.09 -25.04 2.28
C LYS A 31 26.14 -25.36 1.12
N ILE A 32 25.82 -26.64 0.93
CA ILE A 32 24.86 -27.09 -0.08
C ILE A 32 23.44 -26.60 0.24
N VAL A 33 23.01 -26.71 1.50
CA VAL A 33 21.68 -26.25 1.92
C VAL A 33 21.55 -24.74 1.77
N VAL A 34 22.57 -23.99 2.20
CA VAL A 34 22.60 -22.52 2.06
C VAL A 34 22.52 -22.11 0.60
N ALA A 35 23.30 -22.75 -0.29
CA ALA A 35 23.25 -22.45 -1.72
C ALA A 35 21.85 -22.69 -2.31
N ALA A 36 21.23 -23.83 -2.01
CA ALA A 36 19.90 -24.17 -2.50
C ALA A 36 18.80 -23.23 -1.96
N GLU A 37 18.89 -22.79 -0.71
CA GLU A 37 17.97 -21.79 -0.16
C GLU A 37 18.16 -20.42 -0.79
N THR A 38 19.41 -19.99 -1.00
CA THR A 38 19.70 -18.70 -1.65
C THR A 38 19.16 -18.63 -3.07
N GLU A 39 19.29 -19.70 -3.86
CA GLU A 39 18.73 -19.76 -5.21
C GLU A 39 17.20 -19.69 -5.21
N LYS A 40 16.54 -20.42 -4.29
CA LYS A 40 15.07 -20.35 -4.13
C LYS A 40 14.60 -18.95 -3.76
N ILE A 41 15.31 -18.27 -2.87
CA ILE A 41 15.02 -16.90 -2.45
C ILE A 41 15.19 -15.95 -3.65
N GLU A 42 16.28 -16.09 -4.41
CA GLU A 42 16.55 -15.28 -5.59
C GLU A 42 15.44 -15.42 -6.64
N ILE A 43 15.04 -16.65 -6.97
CA ILE A 43 13.96 -16.93 -7.93
C ILE A 43 12.62 -16.35 -7.42
N SER A 44 12.30 -16.55 -6.13
CA SER A 44 11.08 -16.02 -5.53
C SER A 44 11.04 -14.50 -5.58
N ASN A 45 12.14 -13.84 -5.24
CA ASN A 45 12.24 -12.39 -5.23
C ASN A 45 12.15 -11.82 -6.64
N LYS A 46 12.84 -12.43 -7.62
CA LYS A 46 12.77 -12.02 -9.02
C LYS A 46 11.32 -12.02 -9.53
N ARG A 47 10.58 -13.10 -9.27
CA ARG A 47 9.15 -13.18 -9.64
C ARG A 47 8.30 -12.08 -9.00
N LYS A 48 8.53 -11.76 -7.72
CA LYS A 48 7.81 -10.67 -7.03
C LYS A 48 8.13 -9.31 -7.65
N PHE A 49 9.39 -9.07 -8.01
CA PHE A 49 9.78 -7.83 -8.67
C PHE A 49 9.17 -7.70 -10.06
N ASP A 50 9.13 -8.79 -10.84
CA ASP A 50 8.49 -8.80 -12.16
C ASP A 50 6.99 -8.47 -12.04
N GLU A 51 6.28 -9.06 -11.07
CA GLU A 51 4.85 -8.75 -10.83
C GLU A 51 4.62 -7.28 -10.43
N ILE A 52 5.50 -6.72 -9.61
CA ILE A 52 5.45 -5.29 -9.23
C ILE A 52 5.70 -4.40 -10.45
N ALA A 53 6.68 -4.75 -11.29
CA ALA A 53 6.99 -4.00 -12.51
C ALA A 53 5.81 -3.98 -13.48
N GLU A 54 5.14 -5.12 -13.68
CA GLU A 54 3.94 -5.21 -14.50
C GLU A 54 2.79 -4.36 -13.96
N LYS A 55 2.54 -4.40 -12.64
CA LYS A 55 1.50 -3.57 -12.00
C LYS A 55 1.80 -2.08 -12.15
N LEU A 56 3.05 -1.66 -11.96
CA LEU A 56 3.46 -0.28 -12.14
C LEU A 56 3.28 0.20 -13.59
N GLN A 57 3.68 -0.60 -14.58
CA GLN A 57 3.43 -0.28 -15.99
C GLN A 57 1.94 -0.18 -16.32
N SER A 58 1.12 -1.05 -15.73
CA SER A 58 -0.34 -1.00 -15.89
C SER A 58 -0.93 0.30 -15.33
N MET A 59 -0.48 0.72 -14.14
CA MET A 59 -0.87 1.99 -13.52
C MET A 59 -0.40 3.21 -14.34
N GLU A 60 0.83 3.19 -14.86
CA GLU A 60 1.33 4.27 -15.71
C GLU A 60 0.46 4.42 -16.97
N LYS A 61 0.10 3.30 -17.61
CA LYS A 61 -0.83 3.29 -18.75
C LYS A 61 -2.23 3.78 -18.37
N SER A 62 -2.73 3.46 -17.18
CA SER A 62 -4.06 3.92 -16.75
C SER A 62 -4.07 5.42 -16.46
N ILE A 63 -3.01 5.97 -15.85
CA ILE A 63 -2.84 7.40 -15.62
C ILE A 63 -2.67 8.15 -16.95
N ALA A 64 -1.93 7.58 -17.91
CA ALA A 64 -1.77 8.18 -19.24
C ALA A 64 -3.10 8.32 -20.02
N LYS A 65 -4.09 7.47 -19.74
CA LYS A 65 -5.45 7.57 -20.32
C LYS A 65 -6.28 8.68 -19.69
N ILE A 66 -5.92 9.16 -18.49
CA ILE A 66 -6.60 10.30 -17.89
C ILE A 66 -6.26 11.50 -18.78
N PRO A 67 -7.24 12.10 -19.48
CA PRO A 67 -6.97 13.26 -20.30
C PRO A 67 -6.33 14.29 -19.39
N LYS A 68 -5.12 14.75 -19.77
CA LYS A 68 -4.42 15.81 -19.03
C LYS A 68 -5.46 16.88 -18.77
N LEU A 69 -5.78 17.11 -17.50
CA LEU A 69 -6.51 18.28 -17.05
C LEU A 69 -5.56 19.45 -17.26
N SER A 70 -5.24 19.72 -18.54
CA SER A 70 -4.73 21.01 -18.95
C SER A 70 -5.69 21.98 -18.30
N ASN A 71 -5.10 22.91 -17.57
CA ASN A 71 -5.76 24.04 -16.96
C ASN A 71 -6.28 24.90 -18.12
N ASN A 72 -7.26 24.37 -18.86
CA ASN A 72 -8.02 25.03 -19.88
C ASN A 72 -8.90 25.99 -19.10
N ARG A 73 -8.32 27.15 -18.78
CA ARG A 73 -9.00 28.40 -18.44
C ARG A 73 -10.00 28.84 -19.53
N ASN A 74 -10.18 28.03 -20.57
CA ASN A 74 -11.06 28.23 -21.72
C ASN A 74 -12.15 27.15 -21.83
N LYS A 75 -12.42 26.35 -20.78
CA LYS A 75 -13.68 25.59 -20.74
C LYS A 75 -14.79 26.58 -20.43
N THR A 76 -15.44 27.02 -21.51
CA THR A 76 -16.70 27.75 -21.53
C THR A 76 -17.59 27.22 -20.41
N GLU A 77 -17.71 28.00 -19.35
CA GLU A 77 -18.67 27.74 -18.29
C GLU A 77 -20.05 27.81 -18.94
N LEU A 78 -20.64 26.67 -19.29
CA LEU A 78 -22.09 26.57 -19.51
C LEU A 78 -22.76 26.73 -18.14
N LYS A 79 -22.62 27.91 -17.54
CA LYS A 79 -23.42 28.38 -16.42
C LYS A 79 -24.83 28.56 -16.97
N LYS A 80 -25.66 27.53 -16.85
CA LYS A 80 -27.11 27.66 -17.02
C LYS A 80 -27.55 28.73 -16.01
N LYS A 81 -27.89 29.92 -16.51
CA LYS A 81 -28.44 31.00 -15.70
C LYS A 81 -29.95 30.81 -15.70
N PHE A 82 -30.52 30.48 -14.55
CA PHE A 82 -31.95 30.55 -14.36
C PHE A 82 -32.29 32.03 -14.10
N VAL A 83 -33.22 32.56 -14.89
CA VAL A 83 -33.79 33.88 -14.64
C VAL A 83 -35.16 33.62 -14.05
N LEU A 84 -35.31 33.91 -12.75
CA LEU A 84 -36.62 33.90 -12.10
C LEU A 84 -37.43 35.05 -12.70
N LYS A 85 -38.46 34.71 -13.48
CA LYS A 85 -39.45 35.68 -13.96
C LYS A 85 -40.55 35.76 -12.91
N ASP A 86 -40.28 36.50 -11.84
CA ASP A 86 -41.31 36.76 -10.85
C ASP A 86 -42.17 37.93 -11.33
N VAL A 87 -43.49 37.72 -11.40
CA VAL A 87 -44.47 38.74 -11.78
C VAL A 87 -45.17 39.15 -10.50
N PHE A 88 -44.68 40.20 -9.85
CA PHE A 88 -45.35 40.77 -8.69
C PHE A 88 -46.57 41.57 -9.16
N GLU A 89 -47.76 41.01 -8.98
CA GLU A 89 -48.99 41.77 -9.07
C GLU A 89 -49.12 42.67 -7.84
N PRO A 90 -49.56 43.93 -8.00
CA PRO A 90 -49.68 44.86 -6.88
C PRO A 90 -50.70 44.32 -5.88
N ALA A 91 -50.24 44.01 -4.68
CA ALA A 91 -51.04 43.47 -3.59
C ALA A 91 -51.90 44.54 -2.91
N ASN A 92 -52.73 45.22 -3.71
CA ASN A 92 -53.70 46.21 -3.22
C ASN A 92 -54.81 45.56 -2.36
N ASP A 93 -54.90 44.23 -2.39
CA ASP A 93 -55.89 43.43 -1.67
C ASP A 93 -55.36 42.90 -0.31
N LEU A 94 -54.10 43.20 0.07
CA LEU A 94 -53.57 42.94 1.40
C LEU A 94 -54.08 44.01 2.38
N THR A 95 -55.35 43.89 2.78
CA THR A 95 -56.03 44.87 3.62
C THR A 95 -55.67 44.81 5.10
N ASP A 96 -55.05 43.73 5.59
CA ASP A 96 -54.81 43.53 7.02
C ASP A 96 -53.34 43.20 7.36
N GLU A 97 -52.79 43.99 8.30
CA GLU A 97 -51.44 43.87 8.84
C GLU A 97 -51.36 42.61 9.73
N GLY A 98 -51.08 41.46 9.11
CA GLY A 98 -50.99 40.17 9.80
C GLY A 98 -51.26 38.94 8.93
N ASP A 99 -51.83 39.12 7.73
CA ASP A 99 -52.16 37.99 6.85
C ASP A 99 -50.95 37.51 6.06
N SER A 100 -50.58 36.25 6.25
CA SER A 100 -49.56 35.58 5.44
C SER A 100 -50.23 34.90 4.24
N ILE A 101 -49.97 35.42 3.04
CA ILE A 101 -50.31 34.72 1.80
C ILE A 101 -49.16 33.74 1.51
N THR A 102 -49.49 32.45 1.43
CA THR A 102 -48.59 31.41 0.93
C THR A 102 -48.92 31.10 -0.52
N SER A 103 -47.89 30.86 -1.35
CA SER A 103 -48.08 30.33 -2.70
C SER A 103 -48.63 28.90 -2.67
N GLU A 104 -49.19 28.46 -3.78
CA GLU A 104 -49.57 27.05 -3.98
C GLU A 104 -48.31 26.17 -4.09
N ASP A 105 -48.38 24.95 -3.55
CA ASP A 105 -47.28 23.97 -3.65
C ASP A 105 -47.06 23.59 -5.13
N GLU A 106 -45.82 23.66 -5.61
CA GLU A 106 -45.45 23.25 -6.97
C GLU A 106 -44.41 22.12 -6.94
N GLU A 107 -44.58 21.09 -7.78
CA GLU A 107 -43.66 19.96 -7.83
C GLU A 107 -42.59 20.16 -8.91
N HIS A 108 -41.33 20.29 -8.48
CA HIS A 108 -40.17 20.37 -9.37
C HIS A 108 -39.18 19.25 -9.03
N TYR A 109 -38.79 18.47 -10.03
CA TYR A 109 -37.80 17.39 -9.89
C TYR A 109 -38.15 16.33 -8.83
N ASN A 110 -39.43 15.91 -8.75
CA ASN A 110 -39.96 14.96 -7.76
C ASN A 110 -39.85 15.44 -6.30
N VAL A 111 -39.78 16.76 -6.08
CA VAL A 111 -39.83 17.39 -4.76
C VAL A 111 -40.92 18.46 -4.79
N LYS A 112 -41.74 18.50 -3.73
CA LYS A 112 -42.76 19.55 -3.54
C LYS A 112 -42.13 20.75 -2.84
N TRP A 113 -42.31 21.93 -3.40
CA TRP A 113 -41.78 23.21 -2.94
C TRP A 113 -42.89 24.12 -2.47
#